data_AF-A0A8J5CIT1-F1
#
_entry.id   AF-A0A8J5CIT1-F1
#
_cell.length_a   1.000
_cell.length_b   1.000
_cell.length_c   1.000
_cell.angle_alpha   90.00
_cell.angle_beta   90.00
_cell.angle_gamma   90.00
#
_symmetry.space_group_name_H-M   'P 1'
#
loop_
_entity.id
_entity.type
_entity.pdbx_description
1 polymer ?
#
loop_
_entity_poly.entity_id
_entity_poly.type
_entity_poly.pdbx_seq_one_letter_code
_entity_poly.pdbx_strand_id
1 'polypeptide(L)'
;MQVSAKIEMEKWNGDVLDINETVRRLGLRNCSQFLGVHALSGCDTVSYPFGKGNLSALKLLEINIPGLDQVLGQPSVTHAQLQETACTFFLPFYGQKSCTTMNDTRAHLYRCRKKPPPLKKLPPTDANLQLHVLRAHLQMLLWKAADQCDPLVEARNIANFGWNIEGSTITPAVSTVPAAPQALLDVVSCSCTAKGKACSSTRCSCSRAGFSCTDYCKCEGGDICCSPFTSKHMDIEDYEAELDVDNE
;
A
#
# COMPACT_ATOMS: atom_id res chain seq x y z
N MET A 1 -12.38 0.73 30.21
CA MET A 1 -13.07 2.02 30.40
C MET A 1 -14.52 1.82 30.00
N GLN A 2 -15.46 1.79 30.95
CA GLN A 2 -16.88 1.62 30.65
C GLN A 2 -17.50 3.02 30.63
N VAL A 3 -17.58 3.61 29.44
CA VAL A 3 -18.22 4.91 29.26
C VAL A 3 -19.72 4.71 29.48
N SER A 4 -20.27 5.31 30.53
CA SER A 4 -21.70 5.21 30.89
C SER A 4 -22.60 6.19 30.11
N ALA A 5 -22.04 6.84 29.09
CA ALA A 5 -22.75 7.78 28.25
C ALA A 5 -23.28 7.08 26.98
N LYS A 6 -24.50 7.43 26.60
CA LYS A 6 -25.05 7.14 25.27
C LYS A 6 -24.44 8.14 24.29
N ILE A 7 -23.69 7.64 23.33
CA ILE A 7 -22.98 8.42 22.31
C ILE A 7 -23.61 8.07 20.97
N GLU A 8 -24.11 9.10 20.30
CA GLU A 8 -24.81 8.99 19.03
C GLU A 8 -24.34 10.10 18.09
N MET A 9 -24.35 9.84 16.79
CA MET A 9 -24.08 10.83 15.76
C MET A 9 -25.27 10.92 14.82
N GLU A 10 -25.90 12.10 14.74
CA GLU A 10 -26.94 12.37 13.76
C GLU A 10 -26.32 12.74 12.42
N LYS A 11 -26.75 12.06 11.36
CA LYS A 11 -26.34 12.34 9.98
C LYS A 11 -27.21 13.45 9.39
N TRP A 12 -26.74 14.04 8.29
CA TRP A 12 -27.46 15.10 7.56
C TRP A 12 -28.87 14.71 7.09
N ASN A 13 -29.15 13.41 6.93
CA ASN A 13 -30.44 12.88 6.51
C ASN A 13 -31.37 12.53 7.71
N GLY A 14 -30.97 12.85 8.95
CA GLY A 14 -31.72 12.55 10.17
C GLY A 14 -31.50 11.14 10.73
N ASP A 15 -30.71 10.29 10.06
CA ASP A 15 -30.36 8.97 10.58
C ASP A 15 -29.42 9.09 11.78
N VAL A 16 -29.69 8.34 12.84
CA VAL A 16 -28.83 8.29 14.02
C VAL A 16 -27.92 7.07 13.97
N LEU A 17 -26.62 7.30 14.07
CA LEU A 17 -25.61 6.27 14.24
C LEU A 17 -25.32 6.07 15.73
N ASP A 18 -25.73 4.94 16.27
CA ASP A 18 -25.43 4.54 17.65
C ASP A 18 -23.98 4.05 17.76
N ILE A 19 -23.15 4.88 18.40
CA ILE A 19 -21.72 4.59 18.54
C ILE A 19 -21.50 3.48 19.57
N ASN A 20 -22.29 3.42 20.65
CA ASN A 20 -22.17 2.36 21.64
C ASN A 20 -22.48 0.98 21.03
N GLU A 21 -23.56 0.87 20.26
CA GLU A 21 -23.94 -0.37 19.58
C GLU A 21 -22.89 -0.76 18.53
N THR A 22 -22.33 0.21 17.81
CA THR A 22 -21.24 -0.01 16.86
C THR A 22 -20.01 -0.59 17.56
N VAL A 23 -19.59 0.00 18.69
CA VAL A 23 -18.48 -0.50 19.52
C VAL A 23 -18.77 -1.90 20.05
N ARG A 24 -20.00 -2.16 20.50
CA ARG A 24 -20.42 -3.48 20.98
C ARG A 24 -20.31 -4.56 19.89
N ARG A 25 -20.72 -4.23 18.66
CA ARG A 25 -20.65 -5.16 17.51
C ARG A 25 -19.23 -5.39 17.02
N LEU A 26 -18.43 -4.34 16.92
CA LEU A 26 -17.03 -4.45 16.48
C LEU A 26 -16.15 -5.15 17.52
N GLY A 27 -16.47 -4.98 18.80
CA GLY A 27 -15.67 -5.49 19.90
C GLY A 27 -14.40 -4.65 20.14
N LEU A 28 -13.86 -4.76 21.36
CA LEU A 28 -12.78 -3.89 21.83
C LEU A 28 -11.50 -3.96 20.98
N ARG A 29 -11.13 -5.15 20.50
CA ARG A 29 -9.95 -5.35 19.65
C ARG A 29 -10.07 -4.59 18.33
N ASN A 30 -11.18 -4.75 17.61
CA ASN A 30 -11.34 -4.09 16.32
C ASN A 30 -11.48 -2.58 16.51
N CYS A 31 -12.11 -2.14 17.60
CA CYS A 31 -12.18 -0.72 17.94
C CYS A 31 -10.80 -0.12 18.20
N SER A 32 -9.89 -0.83 18.89
CA SER A 32 -8.53 -0.30 19.13
C SER A 32 -7.73 -0.19 17.84
N GLN A 33 -7.90 -1.12 16.91
CA GLN A 33 -7.18 -1.14 15.63
C GLN A 33 -7.80 -0.25 14.55
N PHE A 34 -9.06 0.17 14.69
CA PHE A 34 -9.80 0.94 13.70
C PHE A 34 -9.07 2.22 13.26
N LEU A 35 -8.52 2.98 14.24
CA LEU A 35 -7.77 4.20 13.93
C LEU A 35 -6.49 3.91 13.13
N GLY A 36 -5.78 2.83 13.47
CA GLY A 36 -4.59 2.40 12.72
C GLY A 36 -4.92 2.01 11.27
N VAL A 37 -6.04 1.29 11.07
CA VAL A 37 -6.54 0.98 9.72
C VAL A 37 -6.83 2.27 8.95
N HIS A 38 -7.55 3.21 9.55
CA HIS A 38 -7.92 4.46 8.89
C HIS A 38 -6.68 5.31 8.54
N ALA A 39 -5.72 5.42 9.45
CA ALA A 39 -4.47 6.16 9.23
C ALA A 39 -3.63 5.57 8.08
N LEU A 40 -3.58 4.23 7.95
CA LEU A 40 -2.82 3.57 6.88
C LEU A 40 -3.58 3.46 5.56
N SER A 41 -4.92 3.36 5.58
CA SER A 41 -5.71 3.28 4.36
C SER A 41 -5.85 4.64 3.67
N GLY A 42 -5.67 5.72 4.41
CA GLY A 42 -5.81 7.09 3.93
C GLY A 42 -6.82 7.87 4.76
N CYS A 43 -6.35 8.93 5.41
CA CYS A 43 -7.14 10.01 5.98
C CYS A 43 -6.64 11.36 5.40
N ASP A 44 -7.24 12.48 5.82
CA ASP A 44 -7.01 13.81 5.24
C ASP A 44 -5.54 14.25 5.23
N THR A 45 -4.72 13.73 6.15
CA THR A 45 -3.32 14.14 6.33
C THR A 45 -2.30 13.15 5.76
N VAL A 46 -2.74 12.01 5.22
CA VAL A 46 -1.83 11.00 4.68
C VAL A 46 -2.13 10.69 3.21
N SER A 47 -1.15 10.13 2.51
CA SER A 47 -1.39 9.57 1.17
C SER A 47 -2.30 8.34 1.24
N TYR A 48 -2.91 7.96 0.12
CA TYR A 48 -3.76 6.76 0.04
C TYR A 48 -3.33 5.84 -1.11
N PRO A 49 -3.56 4.52 -1.01
CA PRO A 49 -3.34 3.59 -2.11
C PRO A 49 -4.44 3.75 -3.18
N PHE A 50 -4.04 4.05 -4.41
CA PHE A 50 -4.97 4.30 -5.50
C PHE A 50 -5.79 3.05 -5.86
N GLY A 51 -7.11 3.22 -5.99
CA GLY A 51 -8.02 2.14 -6.38
C GLY A 51 -8.30 1.13 -5.25
N LYS A 52 -7.97 1.46 -4.00
CA LYS A 52 -8.31 0.69 -2.81
C LYS A 52 -9.29 1.50 -1.96
N GLY A 53 -10.44 0.90 -1.63
CA GLY A 53 -11.50 1.57 -0.87
C GLY A 53 -11.40 1.33 0.65
N ASN A 54 -12.01 2.23 1.42
CA ASN A 54 -12.08 2.12 2.89
C ASN A 54 -12.77 0.82 3.34
N LEU A 55 -13.79 0.35 2.62
CA LEU A 55 -14.43 -0.94 2.92
C LEU A 55 -13.46 -2.11 2.82
N SER A 56 -12.57 -2.11 1.82
CA SER A 56 -11.53 -3.14 1.68
C SER A 56 -10.51 -3.08 2.81
N ALA A 57 -10.18 -1.89 3.29
CA ALA A 57 -9.30 -1.71 4.44
C ALA A 57 -9.96 -2.18 5.74
N LEU A 58 -11.25 -1.89 5.95
CA LEU A 58 -11.99 -2.32 7.13
C LEU A 58 -12.11 -3.83 7.25
N LYS A 59 -12.19 -4.57 6.13
CA LYS A 59 -12.14 -6.04 6.13
C LYS A 59 -10.85 -6.58 6.78
N LEU A 60 -9.75 -5.82 6.79
CA LEU A 60 -8.51 -6.23 7.44
C LEU A 60 -8.60 -6.25 8.96
N LEU A 61 -9.64 -5.67 9.59
CA LEU A 61 -9.91 -5.83 11.02
C LEU A 61 -10.22 -7.28 11.41
N GLU A 62 -10.57 -8.15 10.45
CA GLU A 62 -10.69 -9.58 10.69
C GLU A 62 -9.33 -10.21 11.03
N ILE A 63 -8.24 -9.67 10.48
CA ILE A 63 -6.86 -10.08 10.74
C ILE A 63 -6.35 -9.36 11.98
N ASN A 64 -5.78 -10.09 12.94
CA ASN A 64 -5.15 -9.44 14.08
C ASN A 64 -3.79 -8.85 13.66
N ILE A 65 -3.69 -7.52 13.64
CA ILE A 65 -2.43 -6.81 13.39
C ILE A 65 -2.12 -5.96 14.63
N PRO A 66 -1.44 -6.53 15.65
CA PRO A 66 -1.20 -5.84 16.91
C PRO A 66 -0.49 -4.49 16.77
N GLY A 67 0.33 -4.33 15.72
CA GLY A 67 1.01 -3.05 15.46
C GLY A 67 0.07 -1.87 15.19
N LEU A 68 -1.17 -2.11 14.75
CA LEU A 68 -2.14 -1.05 14.45
C LEU A 68 -2.51 -0.21 15.68
N ASP A 69 -2.48 -0.80 16.89
CA ASP A 69 -2.77 -0.10 18.14
C ASP A 69 -1.59 -0.11 19.14
N GLN A 70 -0.71 -1.11 19.06
CA GLN A 70 0.43 -1.28 19.96
C GLN A 70 1.74 -0.67 19.45
N VAL A 71 1.79 -0.23 18.18
CA VAL A 71 2.97 0.45 17.61
C VAL A 71 2.59 1.83 17.05
N LEU A 72 1.52 1.92 16.26
CA LEU A 72 1.09 3.22 15.73
C LEU A 72 0.66 4.18 16.86
N GLY A 73 1.15 5.41 16.78
CA GLY A 73 0.92 6.44 17.79
C GLY A 73 1.42 6.07 19.19
N GLN A 74 2.46 5.23 19.31
CA GLN A 74 3.16 5.00 20.58
C GLN A 74 4.48 5.78 20.62
N PRO A 75 4.87 6.35 21.75
CA PRO A 75 6.16 7.03 21.86
C PRO A 75 7.32 6.04 21.74
N SER A 76 8.49 6.54 21.34
CA SER A 76 9.75 5.76 21.28
C SER A 76 9.74 4.53 20.35
N VAL A 77 8.85 4.50 19.35
CA VAL A 77 8.86 3.44 18.33
C VAL A 77 9.94 3.66 17.29
N THR A 78 10.53 2.56 16.82
CA THR A 78 11.56 2.60 15.79
C THR A 78 10.95 2.63 14.38
N HIS A 79 11.71 3.16 13.42
CA HIS A 79 11.31 3.13 11.99
C HIS A 79 11.07 1.70 11.49
N ALA A 80 11.84 0.71 11.99
CA ALA A 80 11.70 -0.69 11.64
C ALA A 80 10.36 -1.28 12.11
N GLN A 81 9.95 -1.01 13.35
CA GLN A 81 8.64 -1.47 13.88
C GLN A 81 7.48 -0.85 13.10
N LEU A 82 7.61 0.42 12.70
CA LEU A 82 6.62 1.08 11.86
C LEU A 82 6.55 0.43 10.47
N GLN A 83 7.70 0.18 9.84
CA GLN A 83 7.75 -0.49 8.54
C GLN A 83 7.12 -1.88 8.60
N GLU A 84 7.46 -2.68 9.61
CA GLU A 84 6.92 -4.02 9.81
C GLU A 84 5.40 -3.99 10.01
N THR A 85 4.90 -3.06 10.83
CA THR A 85 3.46 -2.85 11.04
C THR A 85 2.76 -2.50 9.72
N ALA A 86 3.34 -1.57 8.96
CA ALA A 86 2.79 -1.17 7.67
C ALA A 86 2.82 -2.30 6.65
N CYS A 87 3.91 -3.07 6.56
CA CYS A 87 3.98 -4.25 5.69
C CYS A 87 2.91 -5.28 6.06
N THR A 88 2.74 -5.57 7.35
CA THR A 88 1.73 -6.52 7.84
C THR A 88 0.30 -6.10 7.46
N PHE A 89 0.04 -4.80 7.37
CA PHE A 89 -1.22 -4.26 6.87
C PHE A 89 -1.32 -4.26 5.33
N PHE A 90 -0.31 -3.75 4.64
CA PHE A 90 -0.34 -3.51 3.19
C PHE A 90 -0.24 -4.80 2.36
N LEU A 91 0.48 -5.83 2.82
CA LEU A 91 0.57 -7.11 2.11
C LEU A 91 -0.81 -7.74 1.89
N PRO A 92 -1.63 -8.04 2.93
CA PRO A 92 -2.98 -8.54 2.73
C PRO A 92 -3.91 -7.50 2.08
N PHE A 93 -3.67 -6.20 2.27
CA PHE A 93 -4.45 -5.16 1.58
C PHE A 93 -4.30 -5.21 0.06
N TYR A 94 -3.13 -5.66 -0.42
CA TYR A 94 -2.84 -5.95 -1.82
C TYR A 94 -3.03 -7.43 -2.20
N GLY A 95 -3.71 -8.21 -1.34
CA GLY A 95 -4.03 -9.62 -1.60
C GLY A 95 -2.83 -10.56 -1.54
N GLN A 96 -1.71 -10.13 -0.95
CA GLN A 96 -0.48 -10.92 -0.90
C GLN A 96 -0.36 -11.72 0.37
N LYS A 97 -0.03 -13.00 0.21
CA LYS A 97 0.20 -13.96 1.31
C LYS A 97 1.64 -14.47 1.39
N SER A 98 2.36 -14.45 0.26
CA SER A 98 3.70 -15.05 0.12
C SER A 98 4.84 -14.03 0.08
N CYS A 99 4.54 -12.77 -0.26
CA CYS A 99 5.54 -11.72 -0.30
C CYS A 99 5.86 -11.22 1.12
N THR A 100 7.12 -10.87 1.36
CA THR A 100 7.60 -10.34 2.64
C THR A 100 7.83 -8.83 2.61
N THR A 101 8.12 -8.26 1.42
CA THR A 101 8.36 -6.83 1.22
C THR A 101 7.40 -6.23 0.22
N MET A 102 7.26 -4.90 0.24
CA MET A 102 6.46 -4.21 -0.76
C MET A 102 7.14 -4.18 -2.12
N ASN A 103 8.48 -4.15 -2.16
CA ASN A 103 9.21 -4.25 -3.43
C ASN A 103 9.00 -5.61 -4.12
N ASP A 104 9.03 -6.71 -3.35
CA ASP A 104 8.74 -8.05 -3.88
C ASP A 104 7.29 -8.14 -4.36
N THR A 105 6.36 -7.60 -3.58
CA THR A 105 4.94 -7.52 -3.94
C THR A 105 4.73 -6.74 -5.24
N ARG A 106 5.41 -5.61 -5.41
CA ARG A 106 5.35 -4.81 -6.63
C ARG A 106 5.84 -5.60 -7.83
N ALA A 107 6.99 -6.26 -7.71
CA ALA A 107 7.56 -7.06 -8.78
C ALA A 107 6.64 -8.24 -9.15
N HIS A 108 6.09 -8.91 -8.14
CA HIS A 108 5.16 -10.02 -8.32
C HIS A 108 3.88 -9.57 -9.04
N LEU A 109 3.18 -8.55 -8.52
CA LEU A 109 1.95 -8.03 -9.11
C LEU A 109 2.15 -7.49 -10.54
N TYR A 110 3.33 -6.94 -10.83
CA TYR A 110 3.68 -6.53 -12.18
C TYR A 110 3.72 -7.75 -13.12
N ARG A 111 4.51 -8.78 -12.77
CA ARG A 111 4.74 -9.96 -13.62
C ARG A 111 3.52 -10.85 -13.81
N CYS A 112 2.64 -10.92 -12.82
CA CYS A 112 1.49 -11.85 -12.85
C CYS A 112 0.33 -11.40 -13.74
N ARG A 113 0.42 -10.23 -14.38
CA ARG A 113 -0.65 -9.70 -15.25
C ARG A 113 -0.31 -9.94 -16.73
N LYS A 114 -1.35 -10.18 -17.55
CA LYS A 114 -1.19 -10.35 -19.02
C LYS A 114 -0.68 -9.09 -19.73
N LYS A 115 -0.90 -7.92 -19.13
CA LYS A 115 -0.47 -6.61 -19.62
C LYS A 115 0.17 -5.83 -18.47
N PRO A 116 1.13 -4.93 -18.76
CA PRO A 116 1.68 -4.04 -17.73
C PRO A 116 0.56 -3.28 -17.02
N PRO A 117 0.41 -3.43 -15.69
CA PRO A 117 -0.59 -2.66 -14.96
C PRO A 117 -0.17 -1.18 -14.90
N PRO A 118 -1.12 -0.23 -14.83
CA PRO A 118 -0.80 1.17 -14.57
C PRO A 118 -0.01 1.30 -13.26
N LEU A 119 1.11 2.03 -13.27
CA LEU A 119 2.01 2.13 -12.10
C LEU A 119 1.32 2.58 -10.81
N LYS A 120 0.30 3.45 -10.93
CA LYS A 120 -0.51 3.91 -9.79
C LYS A 120 -1.30 2.80 -9.09
N LYS A 121 -1.63 1.70 -9.78
CA LYS A 121 -2.31 0.54 -9.19
C LYS A 121 -1.36 -0.40 -8.44
N LEU A 122 -0.05 -0.25 -8.63
CA LEU A 122 0.93 -1.02 -7.89
C LEU A 122 1.02 -0.52 -6.44
N PRO A 123 1.41 -1.39 -5.49
CA PRO A 123 1.67 -0.99 -4.10
C PRO A 123 2.78 0.06 -3.99
N PRO A 124 2.90 0.79 -2.88
CA PRO A 124 4.07 1.65 -2.64
C PRO A 124 5.38 0.83 -2.66
N THR A 125 6.52 1.46 -2.96
CA THR A 125 7.84 0.86 -2.68
C THR A 125 8.08 0.83 -1.17
N ASP A 126 9.03 0.02 -0.69
CA ASP A 126 9.35 -0.01 0.75
C ASP A 126 9.73 1.38 1.29
N ALA A 127 10.48 2.17 0.52
CA ALA A 127 10.87 3.52 0.90
C ALA A 127 9.68 4.50 0.94
N ASN A 128 8.74 4.39 0.01
CA ASN A 128 7.52 5.22 0.06
C ASN A 128 6.55 4.75 1.13
N LEU A 129 6.52 3.44 1.43
CA LEU A 129 5.75 2.90 2.55
C LEU A 129 6.28 3.45 3.87
N GLN A 130 7.60 3.52 4.06
CA GLN A 130 8.22 4.10 5.24
C GLN A 130 7.76 5.55 5.48
N LEU A 131 7.81 6.39 4.44
CA LEU A 131 7.34 7.78 4.53
C LEU A 131 5.84 7.86 4.81
N HIS A 132 5.05 6.97 4.22
CA HIS A 132 3.62 6.90 4.46
C HIS A 132 3.29 6.49 5.91
N VAL A 133 3.91 5.44 6.45
CA VAL A 133 3.67 5.01 7.84
C VAL A 133 4.17 6.02 8.85
N LEU A 134 5.24 6.76 8.56
CA LEU A 134 5.68 7.86 9.41
C LEU A 134 4.60 8.95 9.54
N ARG A 135 3.95 9.33 8.43
CA ARG A 135 2.83 10.29 8.46
C ARG A 135 1.61 9.72 9.19
N ALA A 136 1.27 8.46 8.94
CA ALA A 136 0.17 7.78 9.64
C ALA A 136 0.44 7.69 11.14
N HIS A 137 1.70 7.44 11.53
CA HIS A 137 2.12 7.40 12.92
C HIS A 137 1.99 8.77 13.60
N LEU A 138 2.41 9.86 12.93
CA LEU A 138 2.17 11.22 13.42
C LEU A 138 0.67 11.48 13.64
N GLN A 139 -0.17 11.11 12.67
CA GLN A 139 -1.62 11.27 12.81
C GLN A 139 -2.18 10.50 14.00
N MET A 140 -1.69 9.29 14.24
CA MET A 140 -2.07 8.46 15.37
C MET A 140 -1.59 9.04 16.71
N LEU A 141 -0.39 9.64 16.78
CA LEU A 141 0.06 10.38 17.97
C LEU A 141 -0.92 11.51 18.32
N LEU A 142 -1.33 12.28 17.31
CA LEU A 142 -2.26 13.40 17.49
C LEU A 142 -3.66 12.92 17.92
N TRP A 143 -4.20 11.88 17.28
CA TRP A 143 -5.50 11.33 17.65
C TRP A 143 -5.53 10.75 19.07
N LYS A 144 -4.45 10.10 19.50
CA LYS A 144 -4.36 9.51 20.84
C LYS A 144 -4.10 10.55 21.94
N ALA A 145 -3.67 11.75 21.56
CA ALA A 145 -3.53 12.90 22.43
C ALA A 145 -4.66 13.92 22.24
N ALA A 146 -5.78 13.55 21.59
CA ALA A 146 -6.86 14.47 21.27
C ALA A 146 -7.58 15.05 22.50
N ASP A 147 -7.45 14.39 23.66
CA ASP A 147 -7.94 14.85 24.96
C ASP A 147 -6.93 15.72 25.72
N GLN A 148 -5.73 15.92 25.17
CA GLN A 148 -4.65 16.71 25.76
C GLN A 148 -4.60 18.11 25.14
N CYS A 149 -4.20 19.12 25.91
CA CYS A 149 -4.10 20.50 25.43
C CYS A 149 -2.96 20.70 24.42
N ASP A 150 -1.88 19.93 24.55
CA ASP A 150 -0.70 20.00 23.69
C ASP A 150 -0.38 18.62 23.12
N PRO A 151 0.03 18.53 21.85
CA PRO A 151 0.55 17.28 21.31
C PRO A 151 1.89 16.92 21.97
N LEU A 152 2.21 15.62 21.97
CA LEU A 152 3.49 15.10 22.43
C LEU A 152 4.66 15.87 21.78
N VAL A 153 5.72 16.11 22.56
CA VAL A 153 6.88 16.89 22.09
C VAL A 153 7.46 16.32 20.79
N GLU A 154 7.47 14.99 20.66
CA GLU A 154 7.93 14.29 19.45
C GLU A 154 7.10 14.66 18.22
N ALA A 155 5.78 14.84 18.34
CA ALA A 155 4.88 15.20 17.24
C ALA A 155 5.03 16.66 16.76
N ARG A 156 5.75 17.51 17.50
CA ARG A 156 5.93 18.93 17.15
C ARG A 156 6.87 19.13 15.95
N ASN A 157 7.83 18.25 15.75
CA ASN A 157 8.73 18.31 14.59
C ASN A 157 8.25 17.36 13.49
N ILE A 158 7.31 17.84 12.69
CA ILE A 158 6.69 17.05 11.62
C ILE A 158 7.70 16.57 10.56
N ALA A 159 8.87 17.21 10.43
CA ALA A 159 9.90 16.80 9.48
C ALA A 159 10.43 15.39 9.75
N ASN A 160 10.39 14.95 11.02
CA ASN A 160 10.74 13.59 11.41
C ASN A 160 9.73 12.53 10.92
N PHE A 161 8.57 12.96 10.42
CA PHE A 161 7.47 12.09 10.02
C PHE A 161 7.20 12.14 8.51
N GLY A 162 8.21 12.42 7.69
CA GLY A 162 8.09 12.38 6.23
C GLY A 162 7.40 13.61 5.63
N TRP A 163 7.64 14.77 6.22
CA TRP A 163 7.26 16.09 5.70
C TRP A 163 8.50 16.95 5.44
N ASN A 164 8.46 17.76 4.39
CA ASN A 164 9.43 18.82 4.14
C ASN A 164 8.86 20.15 4.62
N ILE A 165 9.69 20.95 5.28
CA ILE A 165 9.33 22.28 5.79
C ILE A 165 10.24 23.30 5.11
N GLU A 166 9.67 24.12 4.24
CA GLU A 166 10.37 25.19 3.52
C GLU A 166 9.69 26.53 3.83
N GLY A 167 10.20 27.24 4.83
CA GLY A 167 9.55 28.45 5.35
C GLY A 167 8.16 28.13 5.92
N SER A 168 7.11 28.70 5.32
CA SER A 168 5.71 28.42 5.67
C SER A 168 5.07 27.29 4.86
N THR A 169 5.78 26.73 3.89
CA THR A 169 5.25 25.70 3.00
C THR A 169 5.60 24.31 3.52
N ILE A 170 4.58 23.48 3.69
CA ILE A 170 4.71 22.08 4.12
C ILE A 170 4.33 21.21 2.93
N THR A 171 5.24 20.31 2.53
CA THR A 171 4.99 19.35 1.44
C THR A 171 5.31 17.92 1.89
N PRO A 172 4.61 16.89 1.39
CA PRO A 172 4.97 15.52 1.69
C PRO A 172 6.37 15.22 1.16
N ALA A 173 7.24 14.65 2.01
CA ALA A 173 8.52 14.15 1.54
C ALA A 173 8.29 12.98 0.57
N VAL A 174 9.09 12.95 -0.49
CA VAL A 174 9.10 11.91 -1.53
C VAL A 174 10.43 11.16 -1.49
N SER A 175 10.39 9.85 -1.70
CA SER A 175 11.61 9.05 -1.76
C SER A 175 12.41 9.41 -3.03
N THR A 176 13.73 9.50 -2.88
CA THR A 176 14.68 9.59 -4.02
C THR A 176 15.08 8.23 -4.56
N VAL A 177 14.64 7.14 -3.91
CA VAL A 177 14.89 5.77 -4.38
C VAL A 177 14.12 5.54 -5.69
N PRO A 178 14.76 5.00 -6.74
CA PRO A 178 14.07 4.70 -7.98
C PRO A 178 12.84 3.81 -7.76
N ALA A 179 11.70 4.21 -8.32
CA ALA A 179 10.44 3.48 -8.17
C ALA A 179 10.44 2.09 -8.83
N ALA A 180 11.36 1.89 -9.77
CA ALA A 180 11.66 0.64 -10.46
C ALA A 180 13.09 0.70 -11.01
N PRO A 181 13.75 -0.45 -11.24
CA PRO A 181 14.96 -0.50 -12.05
C PRO A 181 14.73 0.18 -13.41
N GLN A 182 15.72 0.90 -13.92
CA GLN A 182 15.63 1.62 -15.19
C GLN A 182 15.19 0.70 -16.36
N ALA A 183 15.69 -0.54 -16.37
CA ALA A 183 15.30 -1.56 -17.34
C ALA A 183 13.78 -1.90 -17.36
N LEU A 184 13.04 -1.65 -16.26
CA LEU A 184 11.58 -1.79 -16.22
C LEU A 184 10.82 -0.55 -16.75
N LEU A 185 11.45 0.62 -16.76
CA LEU A 185 10.87 1.84 -17.35
C LEU A 185 11.01 1.83 -18.87
N ASP A 186 12.09 1.23 -19.36
CA ASP A 186 12.40 1.08 -20.78
C ASP A 186 11.80 -0.19 -21.40
N VAL A 187 10.72 -0.74 -20.81
CA VAL A 187 10.14 -2.03 -21.24
C VAL A 187 9.64 -1.95 -22.68
N VAL A 188 10.47 -2.49 -23.57
CA VAL A 188 10.14 -2.82 -24.94
C VAL A 188 9.60 -4.24 -24.95
N SER A 189 8.32 -4.42 -25.27
CA SER A 189 7.76 -5.74 -25.55
C SER A 189 7.84 -6.04 -27.04
N CYS A 190 8.25 -7.26 -27.40
CA CYS A 190 8.22 -7.72 -28.78
C CYS A 190 6.99 -8.58 -29.04
N SER A 191 6.51 -8.53 -30.29
CA SER A 191 5.48 -9.43 -30.81
C SER A 191 6.09 -10.58 -31.62
N CYS A 192 7.36 -10.92 -31.37
CA CYS A 192 8.05 -11.96 -32.14
C CYS A 192 7.42 -13.34 -31.91
N THR A 193 7.48 -14.21 -32.92
CA THR A 193 7.11 -15.64 -32.80
C THR A 193 8.38 -16.46 -32.94
N ALA A 194 9.02 -16.78 -31.83
CA ALA A 194 10.38 -17.31 -31.84
C ALA A 194 10.44 -18.84 -32.04
N LYS A 195 9.30 -19.56 -32.02
CA LYS A 195 9.18 -21.02 -32.22
C LYS A 195 10.27 -21.82 -31.48
N GLY A 196 10.48 -21.53 -30.19
CA GLY A 196 11.50 -22.21 -29.37
C GLY A 196 12.95 -21.76 -29.60
N LYS A 197 13.20 -20.59 -30.20
CA LYS A 197 14.54 -19.98 -30.32
C LYS A 197 14.60 -18.65 -29.58
N ALA A 198 15.81 -18.19 -29.25
CA ALA A 198 16.02 -16.85 -28.70
C ALA A 198 15.65 -15.77 -29.73
N CYS A 199 15.04 -14.67 -29.30
CA CYS A 199 14.89 -13.48 -30.14
C CYS A 199 16.23 -12.73 -30.24
N SER A 200 17.06 -13.11 -31.19
CA SER A 200 18.38 -12.50 -31.44
C SER A 200 18.45 -11.64 -32.71
N SER A 201 17.40 -11.62 -33.52
CA SER A 201 17.39 -10.84 -34.77
C SER A 201 17.17 -9.36 -34.51
N THR A 202 17.77 -8.50 -35.34
CA THR A 202 17.53 -7.05 -35.37
C THR A 202 16.07 -6.66 -35.67
N ARG A 203 15.23 -7.61 -36.09
CA ARG A 203 13.77 -7.45 -36.25
C ARG A 203 13.02 -7.51 -34.92
N CYS A 204 13.61 -8.06 -33.87
CA CYS A 204 13.04 -8.03 -32.53
C CYS A 204 13.26 -6.65 -31.92
N SER A 205 12.19 -5.99 -31.49
CA SER A 205 12.26 -4.67 -30.84
C SER A 205 13.09 -4.71 -29.55
N CYS A 206 12.97 -5.76 -28.73
CA CYS A 206 13.78 -5.94 -27.52
C CYS A 206 15.27 -6.03 -27.87
N SER A 207 15.64 -6.95 -28.78
CA SER A 207 17.02 -7.14 -29.21
C SER A 207 17.61 -5.88 -29.85
N ARG A 208 16.84 -5.17 -30.69
CA ARG A 208 17.25 -3.90 -31.30
C ARG A 208 17.48 -2.80 -30.27
N ALA A 209 16.73 -2.81 -29.17
CA ALA A 209 16.88 -1.89 -28.06
C ALA A 209 17.95 -2.34 -27.04
N GLY A 210 18.61 -3.48 -27.25
CA GLY A 210 19.61 -4.03 -26.33
C GLY A 210 19.02 -4.64 -25.05
N PHE A 211 17.71 -4.87 -25.02
CA PHE A 211 17.00 -5.49 -23.89
C PHE A 211 16.67 -6.95 -24.19
N SER A 212 16.64 -7.78 -23.14
CA SER A 212 16.11 -9.13 -23.28
C SER A 212 14.58 -9.13 -23.19
N CYS A 213 13.97 -10.25 -23.59
CA CYS A 213 12.52 -10.38 -23.59
C CYS A 213 11.99 -10.38 -22.15
N THR A 214 10.93 -9.62 -21.90
CA THR A 214 10.21 -9.56 -20.62
C THR A 214 9.00 -10.49 -20.62
N ASP A 215 8.36 -10.68 -19.46
CA ASP A 215 7.12 -11.46 -19.30
C ASP A 215 5.97 -10.99 -20.22
N TYR A 216 5.98 -9.74 -20.68
CA TYR A 216 4.98 -9.22 -21.63
C TYR A 216 5.30 -9.45 -23.13
N CYS A 217 6.43 -10.09 -23.46
CA CYS A 217 6.75 -10.38 -24.86
C CYS A 217 5.94 -11.59 -25.35
N LYS A 218 5.46 -11.56 -26.60
CA LYS A 218 4.74 -12.70 -27.21
C LYS A 218 5.68 -13.80 -27.73
N CYS A 219 6.98 -13.65 -27.53
CA CYS A 219 7.97 -14.60 -28.00
C CYS A 219 7.88 -15.92 -27.24
N GLU A 220 7.52 -16.99 -27.94
CA GLU A 220 7.54 -18.37 -27.46
C GLU A 220 8.97 -18.93 -27.34
N GLY A 221 9.95 -18.10 -27.01
CA GLY A 221 11.35 -18.50 -26.83
C GLY A 221 11.64 -19.13 -25.47
N GLY A 222 10.66 -19.12 -24.56
CA GLY A 222 10.80 -19.64 -23.19
C GLY A 222 12.03 -19.08 -22.47
N ASP A 223 12.71 -19.93 -21.71
CA ASP A 223 13.93 -19.60 -20.97
C ASP A 223 15.09 -19.09 -21.86
N ILE A 224 15.02 -19.33 -23.17
CA ILE A 224 16.06 -18.95 -24.15
C ILE A 224 15.89 -17.49 -24.61
N CYS A 225 14.72 -16.87 -24.38
CA CYS A 225 14.50 -15.43 -24.59
C CYS A 225 14.68 -14.61 -23.31
N CYS A 226 14.81 -15.28 -22.14
CA CYS A 226 14.85 -14.63 -20.84
C CYS A 226 16.17 -13.88 -20.63
N SER A 227 16.04 -12.67 -20.09
CA SER A 227 17.14 -11.93 -19.49
C SER A 227 17.62 -12.63 -18.22
N PRO A 228 18.85 -12.38 -17.75
CA PRO A 228 19.21 -12.61 -16.33
C PRO A 228 18.26 -11.94 -15.30
N PHE A 229 17.34 -11.07 -15.72
CA PHE A 229 16.33 -10.40 -14.86
C PHE A 229 14.94 -11.08 -14.84
N THR A 230 14.71 -12.18 -15.55
CA THR A 230 13.40 -12.84 -15.65
C THR A 230 13.25 -13.91 -14.55
N SER A 231 12.29 -13.75 -13.64
CA SER A 231 11.85 -14.81 -12.72
C SER A 231 10.53 -15.38 -13.24
N LYS A 232 10.40 -16.71 -13.22
CA LYS A 232 9.25 -17.47 -13.75
C LYS A 232 7.90 -16.89 -13.33
N HIS A 233 6.95 -16.87 -14.28
CA HIS A 233 5.54 -16.58 -14.04
C HIS A 233 5.02 -17.41 -12.86
N MET A 234 4.44 -16.74 -11.86
CA MET A 234 3.60 -17.36 -10.83
C MET A 234 2.17 -16.97 -11.14
N ASP A 235 1.28 -17.95 -11.28
CA ASP A 235 -0.15 -17.68 -11.43
C ASP A 235 -0.70 -17.16 -10.10
N ILE A 236 -1.35 -16.00 -10.11
CA ILE A 236 -2.15 -15.50 -8.99
C ILE A 236 -3.62 -15.71 -9.37
N GLU A 237 -4.41 -16.32 -8.48
CA GLU A 237 -5.86 -16.25 -8.56
C GLU A 237 -6.29 -14.79 -8.37
N ASP A 238 -6.72 -14.16 -9.47
CA ASP A 238 -7.27 -12.81 -9.48
C ASP A 238 -8.51 -12.74 -8.56
N TYR A 239 -8.32 -12.38 -7.30
CA TYR A 239 -9.38 -11.79 -6.48
C TYR A 239 -9.50 -10.32 -6.86
N GLU A 240 -10.01 -10.07 -8.07
CA GLU A 240 -10.64 -8.79 -8.37
C GLU A 240 -11.92 -8.75 -7.54
N ALA A 241 -11.89 -8.02 -6.42
CA ALA A 241 -13.11 -7.56 -5.81
C ALA A 241 -13.73 -6.52 -6.76
N GLU A 242 -14.43 -7.01 -7.79
CA GLU A 242 -15.50 -6.25 -8.43
C GLU A 242 -16.52 -5.95 -7.33
N LEU A 243 -16.44 -4.73 -6.80
CA LEU A 243 -17.58 -4.16 -6.10
C LEU A 243 -18.29 -3.31 -7.14
N ASP A 244 -19.23 -3.96 -7.82
CA ASP A 244 -20.31 -3.27 -8.50
C ASP A 244 -20.93 -2.31 -7.48
N VAL A 245 -20.78 -1.02 -7.77
CA VAL A 245 -21.58 0.02 -7.14
C VAL A 245 -22.91 -0.03 -7.87
N ASP A 246 -23.78 -0.93 -7.42
CA ASP A 246 -25.21 -0.79 -7.73
C ASP A 246 -25.70 0.46 -7.00
N ASN A 247 -25.89 1.50 -7.82
CA ASN A 247 -26.76 2.62 -7.52
C ASN A 247 -28.18 2.08 -7.40
N GLU A 248 -28.75 2.08 -6.20
CA GLU A 248 -30.15 2.45 -5.93
C GLU A 248 -30.33 2.85 -4.46
#